data_AF-A0A1G9CAN7-F1
#
_entry.id   AF-A0A1G9CAN7-F1
#
_cell.length_a   1.000
_cell.length_b   1.000
_cell.length_c   1.000
_cell.angle_alpha   90.00
_cell.angle_beta   90.00
_cell.angle_gamma   90.00
#
_symmetry.space_group_name_H-M   'P 1'
#
loop_
_entity.id
_entity.type
_entity.pdbx_description
1 polymer ?
#
loop_
_entity_poly.entity_id
_entity_poly.type
_entity_poly.pdbx_seq_one_letter_code
_entity_poly.pdbx_strand_id
1 'polypeptide(L)'
;MRMLLTYGGETAADAPVLRTGGVPLVPDGFEWPECAECEGAMQFLAHLPVGGGEEAAASEAVSVFFCQNDPGLCDDWDAVGGGNRAYLFTGGLAELAPAVVPAEGETLLGAVSLLLPRPEGEVGDGEKVLGQLGGDVVWLQGDETPDCPGCAEPMAFLASLEEGYDHETSANFGGGGLSYVFSCRACVKAAFLWQC
;
A
#
# COMPACT_ATOMS: atom_id res chain seq x y z
N MET A 1 17.80 -2.68 -6.53
CA MET A 1 18.02 -1.23 -6.76
C MET A 1 16.93 -0.51 -6.00
N ARG A 2 17.29 0.52 -5.24
CA ARG A 2 16.33 1.37 -4.51
C ARG A 2 15.78 2.44 -5.46
N MET A 3 14.47 2.55 -5.56
CA MET A 3 13.79 3.62 -6.29
C MET A 3 13.04 4.49 -5.28
N LEU A 4 13.11 5.81 -5.43
CA LEU A 4 12.26 6.74 -4.69
C LEU A 4 10.95 6.94 -5.46
N LEU A 5 9.84 7.01 -4.74
CA LEU A 5 8.53 7.28 -5.30
C LEU A 5 8.29 8.79 -5.21
N THR A 6 8.23 9.50 -6.34
CA THR A 6 7.93 10.93 -6.36
C THR A 6 6.48 11.20 -6.77
N TYR A 7 5.93 12.34 -6.35
CA TYR A 7 4.59 12.76 -6.75
C TYR A 7 4.50 13.04 -8.25
N GLY A 8 3.67 12.28 -8.96
CA GLY A 8 3.45 12.40 -10.40
C GLY A 8 2.24 13.23 -10.80
N GLY A 9 1.54 13.86 -9.85
CA GLY A 9 0.25 14.51 -10.08
C GLY A 9 -0.95 13.60 -9.78
N GLU A 10 -2.13 14.07 -10.10
CA GLU A 10 -3.38 13.30 -9.97
C GLU A 10 -3.51 12.23 -11.07
N THR A 11 -4.21 11.14 -10.76
CA THR A 11 -4.55 10.09 -11.74
C THR A 11 -5.96 9.55 -11.53
N ALA A 12 -6.45 8.74 -12.47
CA ALA A 12 -7.76 8.11 -12.37
C ALA A 12 -7.84 7.13 -11.19
N ALA A 13 -9.00 7.06 -10.55
CA ALA A 13 -9.23 6.24 -9.36
C ALA A 13 -9.01 4.74 -9.59
N ASP A 14 -9.09 4.27 -10.82
CA ASP A 14 -8.91 2.87 -11.23
C ASP A 14 -7.68 2.66 -12.12
N ALA A 15 -6.78 3.66 -12.24
CA ALA A 15 -5.60 3.52 -13.07
C ALA A 15 -4.72 2.34 -12.59
N PRO A 16 -4.29 1.41 -13.48
CA PRO A 16 -3.47 0.25 -13.13
C PRO A 16 -1.99 0.63 -13.03
N VAL A 17 -1.68 1.66 -12.25
CA VAL A 17 -0.36 2.26 -12.08
C VAL A 17 0.00 2.32 -10.59
N LEU A 18 1.27 2.59 -10.26
CA LEU A 18 1.66 2.87 -8.88
C LEU A 18 0.92 4.13 -8.39
N ARG A 19 0.07 3.98 -7.36
CA ARG A 19 -0.71 5.10 -6.82
C ARG A 19 -1.09 4.92 -5.36
N THR A 20 -1.32 6.04 -4.69
CA THR A 20 -2.13 6.10 -3.47
C THR A 20 -3.54 6.60 -3.79
N GLY A 21 -4.52 6.16 -3.01
CA GLY A 21 -5.93 6.50 -3.16
C GLY A 21 -6.59 5.85 -4.37
N GLY A 22 -7.85 6.21 -4.59
CA GLY A 22 -8.71 5.63 -5.63
C GLY A 22 -9.38 4.35 -5.16
N VAL A 23 -9.70 3.45 -6.08
CA VAL A 23 -10.37 2.16 -5.82
C VAL A 23 -9.40 1.02 -6.10
N PRO A 24 -9.33 -0.05 -5.27
CA PRO A 24 -8.47 -1.18 -5.55
C PRO A 24 -8.92 -1.91 -6.81
N LEU A 25 -7.95 -2.37 -7.61
CA LEU A 25 -8.19 -3.35 -8.67
C LEU A 25 -8.05 -4.74 -8.06
N VAL A 26 -9.11 -5.54 -8.16
CA VAL A 26 -9.27 -6.78 -7.41
C VAL A 26 -9.76 -7.91 -8.33
N PRO A 27 -9.50 -9.18 -7.99
CA PRO A 27 -10.06 -10.31 -8.72
C PRO A 27 -11.56 -10.47 -8.42
N ASP A 28 -12.24 -11.24 -9.27
CA ASP A 28 -13.63 -11.65 -9.04
C ASP A 28 -13.80 -12.31 -7.66
N GLY A 29 -14.89 -11.95 -6.97
CA GLY A 29 -15.20 -12.49 -5.64
C GLY A 29 -14.39 -11.87 -4.50
N PHE A 30 -13.66 -10.78 -4.74
CA PHE A 30 -13.02 -10.02 -3.68
C PHE A 30 -14.05 -9.47 -2.68
N GLU A 31 -13.72 -9.61 -1.40
CA GLU A 31 -14.46 -9.04 -0.28
C GLU A 31 -13.62 -7.91 0.34
N TRP A 32 -14.25 -6.77 0.55
CA TRP A 32 -13.60 -5.61 1.17
C TRP A 32 -13.18 -5.95 2.61
N PRO A 33 -11.93 -5.66 3.03
CA PRO A 33 -11.48 -6.02 4.36
C PRO A 33 -12.17 -5.17 5.44
N GLU A 34 -12.60 -5.84 6.49
CA GLU A 34 -13.13 -5.23 7.72
C GLU A 34 -12.09 -5.29 8.82
N CYS A 35 -12.07 -4.25 9.66
CA CYS A 35 -11.25 -4.18 10.85
C CYS A 35 -11.68 -5.23 11.87
N ALA A 36 -10.72 -5.98 12.42
CA ALA A 36 -11.01 -7.02 13.41
C ALA A 36 -11.55 -6.48 14.75
N GLU A 37 -11.35 -5.19 15.05
CA GLU A 37 -11.76 -4.57 16.31
C GLU A 37 -13.07 -3.78 16.19
N CYS A 38 -13.17 -2.87 15.22
CA CYS A 38 -14.38 -2.05 15.06
C CYS A 38 -15.39 -2.61 14.06
N GLU A 39 -15.06 -3.70 13.37
CA GLU A 39 -15.89 -4.35 12.33
C GLU A 39 -16.21 -3.44 11.11
N GLY A 40 -15.69 -2.22 11.09
CA GLY A 40 -15.87 -1.28 9.98
C GLY A 40 -14.98 -1.61 8.78
N ALA A 41 -15.45 -1.26 7.58
CA ALA A 41 -14.67 -1.34 6.36
C ALA A 41 -13.37 -0.52 6.48
N MET A 42 -12.25 -1.09 6.07
CA MET A 42 -10.95 -0.41 6.11
C MET A 42 -10.79 0.58 4.94
N GLN A 43 -10.00 1.64 5.13
CA GLN A 43 -9.66 2.57 4.06
C GLN A 43 -8.68 1.92 3.08
N PHE A 44 -8.92 2.05 1.78
CA PHE A 44 -7.96 1.70 0.76
C PHE A 44 -6.87 2.76 0.62
N LEU A 45 -5.62 2.34 0.75
CA LEU A 45 -4.45 3.22 0.73
C LEU A 45 -3.75 3.23 -0.62
N ALA A 46 -3.35 2.07 -1.14
CA ALA A 46 -2.42 2.02 -2.28
C ALA A 46 -2.64 0.84 -3.21
N HIS A 47 -2.45 1.09 -4.51
CA HIS A 47 -2.30 0.08 -5.55
C HIS A 47 -0.84 0.05 -5.98
N LEU A 48 -0.18 -1.09 -5.74
CA LEU A 48 1.23 -1.29 -6.06
C LEU A 48 1.37 -2.42 -7.08
N PRO A 49 1.41 -2.13 -8.38
CA PRO A 49 1.85 -3.09 -9.38
C PRO A 49 3.23 -3.66 -9.03
N VAL A 50 3.34 -4.99 -8.98
CA VAL A 50 4.58 -5.70 -8.69
C VAL A 50 4.87 -6.77 -9.73
N GLY A 51 6.16 -7.08 -9.88
CA GLY A 51 6.61 -7.92 -10.98
C GLY A 51 6.64 -7.16 -12.30
N GLY A 52 7.15 -7.80 -13.34
CA GLY A 52 7.60 -7.10 -14.55
C GLY A 52 9.05 -6.59 -14.39
N GLY A 53 9.91 -6.92 -15.35
CA GLY A 53 11.20 -6.23 -15.49
C GLY A 53 11.00 -4.86 -16.15
N GLU A 54 12.07 -4.12 -16.42
CA GLU A 54 12.02 -2.81 -17.11
C GLU A 54 11.23 -2.84 -18.44
N GLU A 55 11.13 -4.02 -19.06
CA GLU A 55 10.47 -4.24 -20.35
C GLU A 55 9.18 -5.08 -20.28
N ALA A 56 8.78 -5.57 -19.10
CA ALA A 56 7.60 -6.43 -18.96
C ALA A 56 6.55 -5.76 -18.06
N ALA A 57 5.29 -5.80 -18.49
CA ALA A 57 4.18 -5.32 -17.68
C ALA A 57 4.11 -6.08 -16.34
N ALA A 58 3.70 -5.37 -15.29
CA ALA A 58 3.46 -6.00 -14.00
C ALA A 58 2.39 -7.09 -14.09
N SER A 59 2.69 -8.24 -13.49
CA SER A 59 1.83 -9.43 -13.49
C SER A 59 1.09 -9.63 -12.18
N GLU A 60 1.41 -8.82 -11.17
CA GLU A 60 0.91 -8.93 -9.81
C GLU A 60 0.60 -7.52 -9.30
N ALA A 61 -0.23 -7.41 -8.27
CA ALA A 61 -0.47 -6.16 -7.57
C ALA A 61 -0.59 -6.39 -6.07
N VAL A 62 -0.03 -5.49 -5.28
CA VAL A 62 -0.34 -5.38 -3.86
C VAL A 62 -1.36 -4.27 -3.65
N SER A 63 -2.45 -4.59 -2.96
CA SER A 63 -3.43 -3.61 -2.48
C SER A 63 -3.35 -3.52 -0.96
N VAL A 64 -3.31 -2.29 -0.44
CA VAL A 64 -3.13 -2.01 0.99
C VAL A 64 -4.38 -1.32 1.55
N PHE A 65 -4.80 -1.76 2.72
CA PHE A 65 -5.95 -1.24 3.46
C PHE A 65 -5.58 -1.10 4.94
N PHE A 66 -6.14 -0.11 5.62
CA PHE A 66 -6.01 0.03 7.07
C PHE A 66 -7.19 0.80 7.68
N CYS A 67 -7.45 0.57 8.97
CA CYS A 67 -8.59 1.14 9.67
C CYS A 67 -8.38 2.63 9.90
N GLN A 68 -9.36 3.45 9.50
CA GLN A 68 -9.42 4.89 9.77
C GLN A 68 -10.80 5.30 10.34
N ASN A 69 -11.57 4.32 10.83
CA ASN A 69 -12.90 4.55 11.38
C ASN A 69 -12.82 5.21 12.76
N ASP A 70 -13.83 6.00 13.13
CA ASP A 70 -13.97 6.59 14.47
C ASP A 70 -14.52 5.55 15.48
N PRO A 71 -13.96 5.40 16.70
CA PRO A 71 -13.00 6.29 17.39
C PRO A 71 -11.51 6.05 17.09
N GLY A 72 -11.17 5.12 16.18
CA GLY A 72 -9.80 4.78 15.81
C GLY A 72 -9.11 3.84 16.80
N LEU A 73 -7.77 3.86 16.80
CA LEU A 73 -6.88 3.08 17.71
C LEU A 73 -6.99 1.56 17.55
N CYS A 74 -7.27 1.06 16.35
CA CYS A 74 -7.51 -0.37 16.11
C CYS A 74 -6.25 -1.19 15.83
N ASP A 75 -5.12 -0.87 16.48
CA ASP A 75 -3.80 -1.46 16.23
C ASP A 75 -3.44 -1.49 14.72
N ASP A 76 -3.84 -0.46 13.97
CA ASP A 76 -3.66 -0.39 12.51
C ASP A 76 -2.20 -0.25 12.07
N TRP A 77 -1.28 -0.01 13.02
CA TRP A 77 0.17 -0.04 12.83
C TRP A 77 0.76 -1.45 12.84
N ASP A 78 0.11 -2.45 13.45
CA ASP A 78 0.65 -3.81 13.59
C ASP A 78 0.28 -4.70 12.40
N ALA A 79 1.27 -5.32 11.75
CA ALA A 79 1.07 -6.24 10.63
C ALA A 79 0.15 -7.44 10.93
N VAL A 80 -0.02 -7.79 12.21
CA VAL A 80 -0.87 -8.92 12.62
C VAL A 80 -2.01 -8.51 13.56
N GLY A 81 -2.14 -7.22 13.89
CA GLY A 81 -3.15 -6.71 14.84
C GLY A 81 -4.59 -6.75 14.31
N GLY A 82 -4.79 -6.86 12.99
CA GLY A 82 -6.11 -6.90 12.37
C GLY A 82 -6.74 -5.52 12.12
N GLY A 83 -6.02 -4.44 12.45
CA GLY A 83 -6.34 -3.06 12.06
C GLY A 83 -5.95 -2.70 10.64
N ASN A 84 -5.18 -3.56 9.95
CA ASN A 84 -4.81 -3.37 8.56
C ASN A 84 -4.82 -4.69 7.77
N ARG A 85 -4.74 -4.55 6.44
CA ARG A 85 -4.72 -5.68 5.53
C ARG A 85 -3.98 -5.33 4.24
N ALA A 86 -3.06 -6.20 3.83
CA ALA A 86 -2.51 -6.19 2.47
C ALA A 86 -2.85 -7.47 1.73
N TYR A 87 -3.17 -7.34 0.44
CA TYR A 87 -3.42 -8.46 -0.47
C TYR A 87 -2.40 -8.46 -1.59
N LEU A 88 -1.84 -9.63 -1.91
CA LEU A 88 -1.10 -9.86 -3.13
C LEU A 88 -2.02 -10.57 -4.13
N PHE A 89 -2.35 -9.89 -5.22
CA PHE A 89 -3.12 -10.45 -6.32
C PHE A 89 -2.18 -10.94 -7.43
N THR A 90 -2.44 -12.16 -7.89
CA THR A 90 -1.71 -12.83 -8.97
C THR A 90 -2.67 -13.13 -10.12
N GLY A 91 -2.21 -13.14 -11.37
CA GLY A 91 -3.07 -13.39 -12.54
C GLY A 91 -2.95 -12.31 -13.62
N GLY A 92 -2.17 -11.26 -13.39
CA GLY A 92 -2.01 -10.14 -14.32
C GLY A 92 -2.98 -9.00 -14.04
N LEU A 93 -2.48 -7.76 -14.15
CA LEU A 93 -3.29 -6.56 -13.92
C LEU A 93 -4.54 -6.47 -14.80
N ALA A 94 -4.48 -7.05 -16.01
CA ALA A 94 -5.58 -7.03 -16.97
C ALA A 94 -6.79 -7.88 -16.55
N GLU A 95 -6.61 -8.79 -15.59
CA GLU A 95 -7.69 -9.63 -15.04
C GLU A 95 -8.35 -9.00 -13.80
N LEU A 96 -7.79 -7.89 -13.29
CA LEU A 96 -8.33 -7.18 -12.14
C LEU A 96 -9.34 -6.11 -12.59
N ALA A 97 -10.40 -5.95 -11.80
CA ALA A 97 -11.43 -4.94 -12.02
C ALA A 97 -11.57 -4.02 -10.79
N PRO A 98 -12.07 -2.78 -10.94
CA PRO A 98 -12.35 -1.92 -9.81
C PRO A 98 -13.33 -2.57 -8.83
N ALA A 99 -12.98 -2.61 -7.54
CA ALA A 99 -13.85 -3.15 -6.51
C ALA A 99 -15.14 -2.34 -6.34
N VAL A 100 -16.19 -2.99 -5.85
CA VAL A 100 -17.37 -2.28 -5.31
C VAL A 100 -16.99 -1.71 -3.95
N VAL A 101 -17.04 -0.38 -3.82
CA VAL A 101 -16.68 0.32 -2.58
C VAL A 101 -17.86 0.26 -1.60
N PRO A 102 -17.64 -0.07 -0.32
CA PRO A 102 -18.69 0.01 0.70
C PRO A 102 -19.22 1.45 0.84
N ALA A 103 -20.53 1.58 1.06
CA ALA A 103 -21.20 2.88 1.14
C ALA A 103 -21.04 3.57 2.51
N GLU A 104 -20.56 2.85 3.51
CA GLU A 104 -20.37 3.29 4.89
C GLU A 104 -18.90 3.15 5.31
N GLY A 105 -18.45 4.02 6.21
CA GLY A 105 -17.08 4.06 6.71
C GLY A 105 -16.14 4.93 5.87
N GLU A 106 -14.94 5.16 6.42
CA GLU A 106 -13.87 5.91 5.76
C GLU A 106 -13.10 4.97 4.83
N THR A 107 -13.65 4.71 3.63
CA THR A 107 -13.15 3.63 2.74
C THR A 107 -12.14 4.09 1.70
N LEU A 108 -12.06 5.38 1.38
CA LEU A 108 -11.18 5.93 0.34
C LEU A 108 -10.44 7.17 0.86
N LEU A 109 -9.26 7.44 0.30
CA LEU A 109 -8.61 8.75 0.41
C LEU A 109 -9.39 9.80 -0.41
N GLY A 110 -9.23 11.08 -0.05
CA GLY A 110 -9.93 12.20 -0.70
C GLY A 110 -9.47 12.48 -2.13
N ALA A 111 -8.24 12.10 -2.48
CA ALA A 111 -7.69 12.23 -3.83
C ALA A 111 -6.77 11.05 -4.20
N VAL A 112 -6.34 11.01 -5.46
CA VAL A 112 -5.55 9.91 -6.03
C VAL A 112 -4.22 10.45 -6.55
N SER A 113 -3.10 9.98 -5.98
CA SER A 113 -1.77 10.42 -6.39
C SER A 113 -1.07 9.37 -7.24
N LEU A 114 -0.59 9.76 -8.42
CA LEU A 114 0.35 8.97 -9.19
C LEU A 114 1.71 8.96 -8.48
N LEU A 115 2.31 7.78 -8.37
CA LEU A 115 3.67 7.61 -7.86
C LEU A 115 4.62 7.26 -9.01
N LEU A 116 5.66 8.06 -9.18
CA LEU A 116 6.68 7.85 -10.20
C LEU A 116 7.95 7.28 -9.56
N PRO A 117 8.31 6.01 -9.82
CA PRO A 117 9.56 5.45 -9.33
C PRO A 117 10.74 6.05 -10.10
N ARG A 118 11.70 6.60 -9.38
CA ARG A 118 12.94 7.18 -9.94
C ARG A 118 14.17 6.70 -9.18
N PRO A 119 15.32 6.51 -9.83
CA PRO A 119 16.57 6.27 -9.10
C PRO A 119 16.85 7.42 -8.14
N GLU A 120 17.34 7.12 -6.94
CA GLU A 120 17.58 8.11 -5.88
C GLU A 120 18.45 9.30 -6.34
N GLY A 121 19.48 9.03 -7.16
CA GLY A 121 20.35 10.07 -7.73
C GLY A 121 19.73 10.95 -8.83
N GLU A 122 18.49 10.67 -9.23
CA GLU A 122 17.76 11.41 -10.28
C GLU A 122 16.59 12.25 -9.75
N VAL A 123 16.29 12.16 -8.45
CA VAL A 123 15.26 13.00 -7.82
C VAL A 123 15.83 14.40 -7.61
N GLY A 124 15.18 15.40 -8.20
CA GLY A 124 15.62 16.79 -8.13
C GLY A 124 15.27 17.46 -6.80
N ASP A 125 15.96 18.57 -6.51
CA ASP A 125 15.67 19.42 -5.36
C ASP A 125 14.22 19.93 -5.40
N GLY A 126 13.48 19.71 -4.31
CA GLY A 126 12.09 20.15 -4.18
C GLY A 126 11.03 19.20 -4.74
N GLU A 127 11.42 18.09 -5.38
CA GLU A 127 10.48 17.01 -5.69
C GLU A 127 9.99 16.37 -4.37
N LYS A 128 8.67 16.24 -4.22
CA LYS A 128 8.09 15.57 -3.06
C LYS A 128 8.23 14.06 -3.23
N VAL A 129 9.07 13.47 -2.39
CA VAL A 129 9.16 12.02 -2.20
C VAL A 129 7.97 11.58 -1.37
N LEU A 130 7.36 10.47 -1.77
CA LEU A 130 6.19 9.85 -1.15
C LEU A 130 6.46 8.39 -0.75
N GLY A 131 7.72 7.98 -0.77
CA GLY A 131 8.14 6.65 -0.35
C GLY A 131 9.29 6.06 -1.15
N GLN A 132 9.43 4.75 -1.05
CA GLN A 132 10.46 3.95 -1.68
C GLN A 132 9.86 2.68 -2.29
N LEU A 133 10.40 2.24 -3.42
CA LEU A 133 10.10 0.94 -4.03
C LEU A 133 11.38 0.10 -4.13
N GLY A 134 11.32 -1.11 -3.57
CA GLY A 134 12.42 -2.07 -3.53
C GLY A 134 13.67 -1.56 -2.80
N GLY A 135 14.76 -2.31 -2.91
CA GLY A 135 16.00 -2.03 -2.18
C GLY A 135 15.94 -2.45 -0.71
N ASP A 136 16.90 -2.00 0.09
CA ASP A 136 16.94 -2.26 1.52
C ASP A 136 15.95 -1.35 2.25
N VAL A 137 15.23 -1.91 3.23
CA VAL A 137 14.30 -1.16 4.06
C VAL A 137 15.05 -0.13 4.92
N VAL A 138 14.49 1.07 5.02
CA VAL A 138 14.96 2.11 5.94
C VAL A 138 13.91 2.29 7.03
N TRP A 139 14.18 1.70 8.19
CA TRP A 139 13.29 1.75 9.34
C TRP A 139 13.29 3.14 10.00
N LEU A 140 12.11 3.63 10.38
CA LEU A 140 11.94 4.87 11.12
C LEU A 140 12.25 4.63 12.62
N GLN A 141 11.80 3.50 13.14
CA GLN A 141 12.05 3.05 14.50
C GLN A 141 12.94 1.79 14.51
N GLY A 142 12.33 0.61 14.64
CA GLY A 142 13.02 -0.68 14.72
C GLY A 142 12.64 -1.61 13.57
N ASP A 143 13.39 -2.70 13.42
CA ASP A 143 13.04 -3.74 12.46
C ASP A 143 11.84 -4.54 12.96
N GLU A 144 10.75 -4.48 12.19
CA GLU A 144 9.50 -5.21 12.44
C GLU A 144 9.11 -6.04 11.21
N THR A 145 10.10 -6.56 10.48
CA THR A 145 9.85 -7.42 9.32
C THR A 145 8.87 -8.54 9.68
N PRO A 146 7.69 -8.63 9.04
CA PRO A 146 6.70 -9.64 9.39
C PRO A 146 7.10 -11.01 8.85
N ASP A 147 6.85 -12.05 9.63
CA ASP A 147 6.92 -13.43 9.16
C ASP A 147 5.68 -13.77 8.32
N CYS A 148 5.88 -14.51 7.23
CA CYS A 148 4.78 -14.93 6.38
C CYS A 148 3.86 -15.91 7.12
N PRO A 149 2.53 -15.69 7.19
CA PRO A 149 1.62 -16.60 7.88
C PRO A 149 1.48 -17.98 7.18
N GLY A 150 2.00 -18.13 5.95
CA GLY A 150 1.97 -19.38 5.21
C GLY A 150 3.21 -20.26 5.43
N CYS A 151 4.41 -19.67 5.47
CA CYS A 151 5.68 -20.42 5.56
C CYS A 151 6.52 -20.08 6.79
N ALA A 152 6.13 -19.10 7.61
CA ALA A 152 6.85 -18.61 8.79
C ALA A 152 8.26 -18.06 8.50
N GLU A 153 8.58 -17.77 7.24
CA GLU A 153 9.83 -17.10 6.86
C GLU A 153 9.61 -15.58 6.78
N PRO A 154 10.64 -14.76 7.08
CA PRO A 154 10.57 -13.31 6.93
C PRO A 154 10.14 -12.89 5.51
N MET A 155 9.16 -11.98 5.43
CA MET A 155 8.65 -11.51 4.15
C MET A 155 9.61 -10.55 3.45
N ALA A 156 9.57 -10.51 2.11
CA ALA A 156 10.42 -9.62 1.34
C ALA A 156 9.84 -8.20 1.34
N PHE A 157 10.67 -7.20 1.68
CA PHE A 157 10.32 -5.79 1.56
C PHE A 157 9.96 -5.45 0.12
N LEU A 158 8.85 -4.72 -0.06
CA LEU A 158 8.37 -4.28 -1.34
C LEU A 158 8.47 -2.76 -1.49
N ALA A 159 7.89 -2.02 -0.55
CA ALA A 159 7.80 -0.57 -0.62
C ALA A 159 7.64 0.06 0.77
N SER A 160 8.00 1.33 0.89
CA SER A 160 7.52 2.20 1.97
C SER A 160 6.74 3.37 1.38
N LEU A 161 5.76 3.90 2.12
CA LEU A 161 4.91 5.02 1.69
C LEU A 161 4.85 6.08 2.78
N GLU A 162 5.06 7.34 2.41
CA GLU A 162 4.76 8.47 3.30
C GLU A 162 3.25 8.69 3.40
N GLU A 163 2.82 9.47 4.40
CA GLU A 163 1.39 9.76 4.64
C GLU A 163 0.67 10.28 3.40
N GLY A 164 1.30 11.15 2.61
CA GLY A 164 0.69 11.65 1.37
C GLY A 164 1.37 12.89 0.84
N TYR A 165 0.85 13.43 -0.26
CA TYR A 165 1.32 14.68 -0.84
C TYR A 165 0.79 15.89 -0.05
N ASP A 166 -0.47 15.82 0.35
CA ASP A 166 -1.22 16.84 1.08
C ASP A 166 -2.30 16.19 1.97
N HIS A 167 -3.16 17.01 2.58
CA HIS A 167 -4.22 16.55 3.46
C HIS A 167 -5.31 15.69 2.79
N GLU A 168 -5.59 15.86 1.49
CA GLU A 168 -6.62 15.07 0.79
C GLU A 168 -6.11 13.66 0.47
N THR A 169 -4.78 13.52 0.39
CA THR A 169 -4.09 12.27 0.08
C THR A 169 -3.44 11.63 1.32
N SER A 170 -3.60 12.23 2.50
CA SER A 170 -2.94 11.82 3.73
C SER A 170 -3.57 10.58 4.35
N ALA A 171 -2.81 9.49 4.37
CA ALA A 171 -2.99 8.33 5.20
C ALA A 171 -2.34 8.61 6.55
N ASN A 172 -3.15 8.81 7.59
CA ASN A 172 -2.68 9.22 8.91
C ASN A 172 -1.80 8.12 9.55
N PHE A 173 -0.48 8.30 9.52
CA PHE A 173 0.50 7.44 10.19
C PHE A 173 1.05 8.14 11.44
N GLY A 174 0.22 8.85 12.20
CA GLY A 174 0.65 9.47 13.46
C GLY A 174 1.36 10.82 13.33
N GLY A 175 1.36 11.45 12.15
CA GLY A 175 1.87 12.81 11.95
C GLY A 175 3.36 12.85 11.65
N GLY A 176 3.75 12.25 10.53
CA GLY A 176 5.13 12.10 10.07
C GLY A 176 5.60 10.64 10.01
N GLY A 177 4.67 9.68 10.08
CA GLY A 177 5.01 8.27 10.02
C GLY A 177 5.36 7.78 8.62
N LEU A 178 5.86 6.55 8.59
CA LEU A 178 6.26 5.85 7.38
C LEU A 178 5.65 4.44 7.42
N SER A 179 4.99 4.05 6.34
CA SER A 179 4.46 2.71 6.21
C SER A 179 5.41 1.78 5.47
N TYR A 180 5.22 0.48 5.63
CA TYR A 180 6.04 -0.57 5.03
C TYR A 180 5.14 -1.68 4.49
N VAL A 181 5.42 -2.10 3.26
CA VAL A 181 4.69 -3.14 2.55
C VAL A 181 5.64 -4.28 2.26
N PHE A 182 5.19 -5.50 2.57
CA PHE A 182 5.96 -6.73 2.40
C PHE A 182 5.16 -7.74 1.58
N SER A 183 5.87 -8.66 0.92
CA SER A 183 5.24 -9.75 0.17
C SER A 183 6.00 -11.07 0.32
N CYS A 184 5.25 -12.16 0.28
CA CYS A 184 5.77 -13.52 0.13
C CYS A 184 5.10 -14.13 -1.10
N ARG A 185 5.82 -14.12 -2.24
CA ARG A 185 5.29 -14.60 -3.52
C ARG A 185 5.03 -16.11 -3.51
N ALA A 186 5.87 -16.89 -2.82
CA ALA A 186 5.70 -18.34 -2.72
C ALA A 186 4.37 -18.74 -2.05
N CYS A 187 3.89 -17.94 -1.09
CA CYS A 187 2.64 -18.19 -0.39
C CYS A 187 1.48 -17.30 -0.87
N VAL A 188 1.73 -16.39 -1.82
CA VAL A 188 0.78 -15.37 -2.29
C VAL A 188 0.19 -14.57 -1.12
N LYS A 189 1.08 -14.00 -0.30
CA LYS A 189 0.71 -13.17 0.87
C LYS A 189 1.37 -11.80 0.78
N ALA A 190 0.69 -10.79 1.32
CA ALA A 190 1.24 -9.48 1.59
C ALA A 190 0.97 -9.10 3.05
N ALA A 191 1.80 -8.20 3.58
CA ALA A 191 1.66 -7.61 4.90
C ALA A 191 1.97 -6.11 4.83
N PHE A 192 1.42 -5.37 5.77
CA PHE A 192 1.57 -3.93 5.90
C PHE A 192 1.72 -3.57 7.38
N LEU A 193 2.54 -2.57 7.70
CA LEU A 193 2.64 -1.96 9.02
C LEU A 193 3.09 -0.51 8.84
N TRP A 194 3.02 0.32 9.89
CA TRP A 194 3.59 1.66 9.87
C TRP A 194 4.20 2.06 11.22
N GLN A 195 5.10 3.04 11.21
CA GLN A 195 5.82 3.55 12.38
C GLN A 195 5.76 5.08 12.42
N CYS A 196 5.81 5.70 13.61
CA CYS A 196 5.84 7.16 13.79
C CYS A 196 6.72 7.61 14.96
#